data_AF-A0A090Y3Q8-F1
#
_entry.id   AF-A0A090Y3Q8-F1
#
_cell.length_a   1.000
_cell.length_b   1.000
_cell.length_c   1.000
_cell.angle_alpha   90.00
_cell.angle_beta   90.00
_cell.angle_gamma   90.00
#
_symmetry.space_group_name_H-M   'P 1'
#
loop_
_entity.id
_entity.type
_entity.pdbx_description
1 polymer ?
#
loop_
_entity_poly.entity_id
_entity_poly.type
_entity_poly.pdbx_seq_one_letter_code
_entity_poly.pdbx_strand_id
1 'polypeptide(L)'
;MSTVQSVSSAVDKVQKARKIWVIVSSTAFPYILIALILLFIGALVILLLFFPFLLFADEDNLSWETESGDGYEWMTPVQMDADGSAYFWPVPSIDRITSSFGYRDLDGMEFHKGIDIAAGAGKTELQPVYAMADGQVTLAGSASGYGYAIYIDHGNGLVTKYGHLDSKMDVSVGDTVKKGQRIGRIGAGIVGRSTGPHLHFQVEVNGKPVDPLSYIQEPGAAVPVELSYRALNIPAVQKFLEKRNSALATEDILVMIDAAGKKTNVDPHLLLAITGQEQSFVPKNNNHASEIIKNPWNVFGCWCSGKGATLNTEESAMIAAKTIVKLSQDRPEGRNPIEWLSAKDNPRGYYAEHNGWWIGVSKFYKALLETGGG
;
A
#
# COMPACT_ATOMS: atom_id res chain seq x y z
N MET A 1 25.11 -70.86 -52.78
CA MET A 1 23.67 -70.50 -52.63
C MET A 1 23.39 -69.51 -51.50
N SER A 2 24.26 -69.33 -50.48
CA SER A 2 24.02 -68.43 -49.34
C SER A 2 24.14 -66.93 -49.63
N THR A 3 24.93 -66.53 -50.63
CA THR A 3 25.20 -65.11 -50.94
C THR A 3 24.06 -64.41 -51.70
N VAL A 4 23.23 -65.15 -52.44
CA VAL A 4 22.13 -64.58 -53.24
C VAL A 4 20.90 -64.29 -52.37
N GLN A 5 20.65 -65.10 -51.33
CA GLN A 5 19.57 -64.87 -50.36
C GLN A 5 19.82 -63.65 -49.46
N SER A 6 21.08 -63.34 -49.11
CA SER A 6 21.39 -62.19 -48.25
C SER A 6 21.23 -60.85 -48.98
N VAL A 7 21.55 -60.79 -50.28
CA VAL A 7 21.37 -59.59 -51.11
C VAL A 7 19.89 -59.30 -51.35
N SER A 8 19.07 -60.32 -51.61
CA SER A 8 17.61 -60.18 -51.75
C SER A 8 16.95 -59.61 -50.48
N SER A 9 17.34 -60.14 -49.30
CA SER A 9 16.86 -59.65 -47.99
C SER A 9 17.24 -58.19 -47.71
N ALA A 10 18.42 -57.76 -48.15
CA ALA A 10 18.87 -56.38 -48.00
C ALA A 10 18.09 -55.42 -48.91
N VAL A 11 17.82 -55.81 -50.16
CA VAL A 11 17.05 -55.01 -51.12
C VAL A 11 15.62 -54.78 -50.64
N ASP A 12 14.95 -55.82 -50.10
CA ASP A 12 13.59 -55.68 -49.55
C ASP A 12 13.53 -54.75 -48.34
N LYS A 13 14.53 -54.78 -47.46
CA LYS A 13 14.62 -53.86 -46.32
C LYS A 13 14.79 -52.41 -46.78
N VAL A 14 15.62 -52.16 -47.78
CA VAL A 14 15.81 -50.83 -48.36
C VAL A 14 14.54 -50.32 -49.04
N GLN A 15 13.83 -51.17 -49.79
CA GLN A 15 12.57 -50.80 -50.42
C GLN A 15 11.46 -50.50 -49.39
N LYS A 16 11.40 -51.27 -48.30
CA LYS A 16 10.43 -51.03 -47.22
C LYS A 16 10.75 -49.74 -46.46
N ALA A 17 12.02 -49.47 -46.16
CA ALA A 17 12.46 -48.20 -45.56
C ALA A 17 12.14 -47.00 -46.46
N ARG A 18 12.33 -47.14 -47.78
CA ARG A 18 12.01 -46.09 -48.76
C ARG A 18 10.50 -45.79 -48.82
N LYS A 19 9.64 -46.81 -48.76
CA LYS A 19 8.17 -46.62 -48.69
C LYS A 19 7.74 -45.91 -47.40
N ILE A 20 8.32 -46.28 -46.26
CA ILE A 20 8.05 -45.61 -44.97
C ILE A 20 8.51 -44.16 -45.01
N TRP A 21 9.70 -43.89 -45.54
CA TRP A 21 10.24 -42.54 -45.66
C TRP A 21 9.37 -41.65 -46.57
N VAL A 22 8.88 -42.17 -47.69
CA VAL A 22 7.95 -41.44 -48.57
C VAL A 22 6.66 -41.08 -47.82
N ILE A 23 6.05 -42.03 -47.08
CA ILE A 23 4.82 -41.78 -46.31
C ILE A 23 5.04 -40.76 -45.19
N VAL A 24 6.14 -40.87 -44.45
CA VAL A 24 6.49 -39.92 -43.37
C VAL A 24 6.74 -38.53 -43.95
N SER A 25 7.44 -38.44 -45.08
CA SER A 25 7.72 -37.16 -45.76
C SER A 25 6.47 -36.51 -46.37
N SER A 26 5.48 -37.29 -46.83
CA SER A 26 4.26 -36.75 -47.43
C SER A 26 3.17 -36.39 -46.42
N THR A 27 3.24 -36.93 -45.20
CA THR A 27 2.21 -36.72 -44.16
C THR A 27 2.65 -35.81 -43.02
N ALA A 28 3.93 -35.76 -42.64
CA ALA A 28 4.38 -34.92 -41.52
C ALA A 28 4.85 -33.52 -41.96
N PHE A 29 5.43 -33.41 -43.16
CA PHE A 29 6.03 -32.17 -43.65
C PHE A 29 5.04 -31.01 -43.86
N PRO A 30 3.80 -31.23 -44.35
CA PRO A 30 2.82 -30.16 -44.51
C PRO A 30 2.41 -29.53 -43.17
N TYR A 31 2.26 -30.34 -42.11
CA TYR A 31 1.83 -29.85 -40.80
C TYR A 31 2.95 -29.11 -40.06
N ILE A 32 4.20 -29.55 -40.20
CA ILE A 32 5.36 -28.83 -39.65
C ILE A 32 5.49 -27.46 -40.34
N LEU A 33 5.32 -27.41 -41.67
CA LEU A 33 5.36 -26.16 -42.41
C LEU A 33 4.22 -25.21 -42.01
N ILE A 34 3.00 -25.72 -41.84
CA ILE A 34 1.86 -24.93 -41.36
C ILE A 34 2.09 -24.42 -39.94
N ALA A 35 2.61 -25.25 -39.02
CA ALA A 35 2.92 -24.84 -37.66
C ALA A 35 3.99 -23.75 -37.60
N LEU A 36 5.03 -23.85 -38.44
CA LEU A 36 6.06 -22.82 -38.58
C LEU A 36 5.51 -21.52 -39.17
N ILE A 37 4.64 -21.60 -40.17
CA ILE A 37 3.95 -20.43 -40.74
C ILE A 37 3.06 -19.75 -39.69
N LEU A 38 2.31 -20.51 -38.90
CA LEU A 38 1.46 -19.96 -37.82
C LEU A 38 2.29 -19.33 -36.70
N LEU A 39 3.42 -19.93 -36.31
CA LEU A 39 4.38 -19.35 -35.38
C LEU A 39 4.97 -18.04 -35.92
N PHE A 40 5.32 -18.01 -37.20
CA PHE A 40 5.90 -16.83 -37.86
C PHE A 40 4.87 -15.70 -37.99
N ILE A 41 3.61 -16.02 -38.33
CA ILE A 41 2.51 -15.05 -38.37
C ILE A 41 2.22 -14.52 -36.97
N GLY A 42 2.19 -15.38 -35.94
CA GLY A 42 2.00 -14.97 -34.55
C GLY A 42 3.10 -14.01 -34.07
N ALA A 43 4.36 -14.34 -34.36
CA ALA A 43 5.49 -13.46 -34.06
C ALA A 43 5.43 -12.13 -34.84
N LEU A 44 5.00 -12.16 -36.11
CA LEU A 44 4.85 -10.97 -36.94
C LEU A 44 3.69 -10.07 -36.46
N VAL A 45 2.59 -10.64 -35.98
CA VAL A 45 1.47 -9.89 -35.40
C VAL A 45 1.89 -9.24 -34.08
N ILE A 46 2.62 -9.94 -33.22
CA ILE A 46 3.20 -9.35 -32.01
C ILE A 46 4.17 -8.22 -32.41
N LEU A 47 5.05 -8.45 -33.38
CA LEU A 47 5.98 -7.42 -33.85
C LEU A 47 5.23 -6.18 -34.37
N LEU A 48 4.18 -6.37 -35.18
CA LEU A 48 3.39 -5.28 -35.75
C LEU A 48 2.49 -4.56 -34.73
N LEU A 49 2.05 -5.24 -33.67
CA LEU A 49 1.33 -4.63 -32.56
C LEU A 49 2.25 -3.79 -31.65
N PHE A 50 3.54 -4.14 -31.58
CA PHE A 50 4.55 -3.40 -30.80
C PHE A 50 5.37 -2.40 -31.62
N PHE A 51 5.35 -2.49 -32.97
CA PHE A 51 6.10 -1.61 -33.88
C PHE A 51 5.73 -0.11 -33.77
N PRO A 52 4.45 0.29 -33.57
CA PRO A 52 4.11 1.69 -33.32
C PRO A 52 4.70 2.23 -32.01
N PHE A 53 4.98 1.35 -31.05
CA PHE A 53 5.57 1.74 -29.77
C PHE A 53 7.08 1.99 -29.87
N LEU A 54 7.76 1.35 -30.83
CA LEU A 54 9.20 1.48 -31.07
C LEU A 54 9.57 2.65 -31.99
N LEU A 55 8.65 3.13 -32.82
CA LEU A 55 8.86 4.24 -33.76
C LEU A 55 8.35 5.60 -33.27
N PHE A 56 7.50 5.62 -32.24
CA PHE A 56 6.90 6.84 -31.67
C PHE A 56 7.14 7.01 -30.16
N ALA A 57 8.00 6.19 -29.55
CA ALA A 57 8.54 6.49 -28.23
C ALA A 57 9.60 7.58 -28.39
N ASP A 58 9.18 8.82 -28.15
CA ASP A 58 10.03 10.01 -28.19
C ASP A 58 10.92 10.00 -26.93
N GLU A 59 12.24 9.84 -27.09
CA GLU A 59 13.21 9.77 -25.98
C GLU A 59 13.59 11.16 -25.41
N ASP A 60 13.08 12.26 -25.97
CA ASP A 60 13.57 13.62 -25.66
C ASP A 60 12.66 14.51 -24.78
N ASN A 61 11.67 13.97 -24.06
CA ASN A 61 10.77 14.79 -23.22
C ASN A 61 10.81 14.47 -21.71
N LEU A 62 12.01 14.32 -21.15
CA LEU A 62 12.21 14.20 -19.69
C LEU A 62 13.25 15.21 -19.19
N SER A 63 12.93 16.50 -19.34
CA SER A 63 13.47 17.53 -18.47
C SER A 63 12.44 18.64 -18.27
N TRP A 64 12.05 18.88 -17.03
CA TRP A 64 11.49 20.17 -16.64
C TRP A 64 12.09 20.60 -15.31
N GLU A 65 12.78 21.73 -15.39
CA GLU A 65 13.08 22.63 -14.29
C GLU A 65 11.77 23.11 -13.64
N THR A 66 11.80 23.22 -12.32
CA THR A 66 10.72 23.75 -11.50
C THR A 66 10.76 25.27 -11.51
N GLU A 67 9.82 25.92 -12.18
CA GLU A 67 9.46 27.31 -11.88
C GLU A 67 8.15 27.35 -11.07
N SER A 68 8.28 27.91 -9.87
CA SER A 68 7.26 28.34 -8.91
C SER A 68 6.26 29.33 -9.51
N GLY A 69 5.00 29.26 -9.09
CA GLY A 69 3.91 30.09 -9.62
C GLY A 69 2.55 29.70 -9.04
N ASP A 70 2.42 29.94 -7.73
CA ASP A 70 1.50 29.25 -6.84
C ASP A 70 0.13 29.95 -6.80
N GLY A 71 -0.92 29.22 -7.17
CA GLY A 71 -2.30 29.72 -7.21
C GLY A 71 -3.24 29.13 -6.14
N TYR A 72 -2.72 28.43 -5.12
CA TYR A 72 -3.52 27.74 -4.10
C TYR A 72 -2.83 27.68 -2.71
N GLU A 73 -2.25 28.79 -2.27
CA GLU A 73 -1.57 28.93 -0.96
C GLU A 73 -2.44 28.69 0.29
N TRP A 74 -3.76 28.56 0.17
CA TRP A 74 -4.65 28.35 1.31
C TRP A 74 -5.04 26.87 1.54
N MET A 75 -4.53 25.95 0.70
CA MET A 75 -4.69 24.49 0.82
C MET A 75 -3.36 23.75 1.03
N THR A 76 -2.38 24.35 1.73
CA THR A 76 -1.16 23.60 2.06
C THR A 76 -1.53 22.40 2.95
N PRO A 77 -1.27 21.14 2.53
CA PRO A 77 -1.36 20.01 3.44
C PRO A 77 -0.41 20.25 4.61
N VAL A 78 -0.80 19.83 5.82
CA VAL A 78 0.16 19.61 6.92
C VAL A 78 1.35 18.90 6.29
N GLN A 79 2.55 19.50 6.39
CA GLN A 79 3.77 18.96 5.77
C GLN A 79 3.87 17.47 6.11
N MET A 80 3.62 16.62 5.11
CA MET A 80 3.74 15.18 5.27
C MET A 80 5.23 14.85 5.34
N ASP A 81 5.64 14.01 6.30
CA ASP A 81 7.03 13.56 6.40
C ASP A 81 7.38 12.66 5.20
N ALA A 82 8.67 12.37 5.03
CA ALA A 82 9.16 11.43 4.01
C ALA A 82 8.56 10.02 4.10
N ASP A 83 7.89 9.68 5.21
CA ASP A 83 7.15 8.43 5.43
C ASP A 83 5.63 8.55 5.16
N GLY A 84 5.14 9.71 4.73
CA GLY A 84 3.73 9.92 4.37
C GLY A 84 2.80 10.10 5.53
N SER A 85 3.31 10.16 6.75
CA SER A 85 2.53 10.58 7.90
C SER A 85 2.38 12.10 7.88
N ALA A 86 1.18 12.63 8.11
CA ALA A 86 1.03 14.02 8.55
C ALA A 86 1.42 14.18 10.03
N TYR A 87 1.46 13.06 10.77
CA TYR A 87 1.54 13.03 12.22
C TYR A 87 2.52 11.94 12.69
N PHE A 88 3.47 12.32 13.53
CA PHE A 88 4.57 11.51 14.01
C PHE A 88 4.15 10.63 15.19
N TRP A 89 4.60 9.39 15.22
CA TRP A 89 4.39 8.53 16.39
C TRP A 89 5.22 9.02 17.58
N PRO A 90 4.62 9.24 18.76
CA PRO A 90 5.28 9.97 19.85
C PRO A 90 6.41 9.20 20.54
N VAL A 91 6.51 7.87 20.36
CA VAL A 91 7.58 7.02 20.95
C VAL A 91 8.12 6.02 19.92
N PRO A 92 8.96 6.45 18.95
CA PRO A 92 9.37 5.61 17.82
C PRO A 92 10.04 4.27 18.18
N SER A 93 10.63 4.19 19.37
CA SER A 93 11.30 2.98 19.86
C SER A 93 10.35 1.92 20.44
N ILE A 94 9.04 2.19 20.47
CA ILE A 94 8.02 1.34 21.11
C ILE A 94 6.72 1.37 20.30
N ASP A 95 6.29 0.18 19.89
CA ASP A 95 5.03 -0.10 19.18
C ASP A 95 3.92 -0.66 20.09
N ARG A 96 4.27 -1.15 21.28
CA ARG A 96 3.32 -1.80 22.19
C ARG A 96 2.38 -0.82 22.88
N ILE A 97 1.12 -0.81 22.45
CA ILE A 97 -0.02 -0.21 23.15
C ILE A 97 -0.48 -1.15 24.28
N THR A 98 -0.57 -0.62 25.51
CA THR A 98 -1.07 -1.33 26.69
C THR A 98 -2.55 -1.06 26.98
N SER A 99 -3.09 0.06 26.50
CA SER A 99 -4.52 0.37 26.61
C SER A 99 -4.97 1.24 25.43
N SER A 100 -6.10 0.89 24.82
CA SER A 100 -6.68 1.60 23.68
C SER A 100 -7.65 2.71 24.13
N PHE A 101 -8.01 3.59 23.20
CA PHE A 101 -9.07 4.59 23.38
C PHE A 101 -10.44 3.92 23.53
N GLY A 102 -11.30 4.48 24.37
CA GLY A 102 -12.69 4.00 24.55
C GLY A 102 -13.01 3.48 25.96
N TYR A 103 -14.15 2.81 26.10
CA TYR A 103 -14.60 2.27 27.39
C TYR A 103 -13.73 1.10 27.85
N ARG A 104 -13.29 1.15 29.10
CA ARG A 104 -12.53 0.09 29.76
C ARG A 104 -13.01 -0.16 31.18
N ASP A 105 -12.78 -1.37 31.65
CA ASP A 105 -13.06 -1.79 33.03
C ASP A 105 -11.73 -2.18 33.69
N LEU A 106 -11.16 -1.23 34.45
CA LEU A 106 -9.90 -1.43 35.19
C LEU A 106 -10.13 -1.37 36.71
N ASP A 107 -10.94 -0.41 37.17
CA ASP A 107 -11.39 -0.26 38.56
C ASP A 107 -12.84 0.28 38.57
N GLY A 108 -13.66 -0.25 37.65
CA GLY A 108 -14.97 0.30 37.28
C GLY A 108 -14.95 0.88 35.86
N MET A 109 -16.15 1.09 35.32
CA MET A 109 -16.34 1.52 33.94
C MET A 109 -15.89 2.98 33.75
N GLU A 110 -14.79 3.17 33.03
CA GLU A 110 -14.27 4.49 32.67
C GLU A 110 -14.07 4.62 31.16
N PHE A 111 -14.15 5.85 30.65
CA PHE A 111 -13.84 6.16 29.26
C PHE A 111 -12.41 6.68 29.15
N HIS A 112 -11.55 5.88 28.50
CA HIS A 112 -10.16 6.22 28.24
C HIS A 112 -10.05 7.18 27.06
N LYS A 113 -9.53 8.39 27.30
CA LYS A 113 -9.52 9.50 26.35
C LYS A 113 -8.33 9.49 25.38
N GLY A 114 -7.46 8.49 25.46
CA GLY A 114 -6.25 8.38 24.65
C GLY A 114 -5.82 6.93 24.50
N ILE A 115 -4.55 6.72 24.18
CA ILE A 115 -3.88 5.41 24.19
C ILE A 115 -2.75 5.43 25.21
N ASP A 116 -2.48 4.27 25.80
CA ASP A 116 -1.36 4.08 26.72
C ASP A 116 -0.27 3.28 25.99
N ILE A 117 0.91 3.87 25.80
CA ILE A 117 2.07 3.27 25.13
C ILE A 117 3.09 2.86 26.18
N ALA A 118 3.53 1.60 26.17
CA ALA A 118 4.44 1.08 27.20
C ALA A 118 5.74 1.90 27.28
N ALA A 119 6.36 1.99 28.46
CA ALA A 119 7.71 2.56 28.59
C ALA A 119 8.85 1.59 28.16
N GLY A 120 8.51 0.39 27.70
CA GLY A 120 9.46 -0.65 27.31
C GLY A 120 9.99 -1.42 28.53
N ALA A 121 9.64 -2.71 28.64
CA ALA A 121 10.08 -3.52 29.78
C ALA A 121 11.61 -3.73 29.75
N GLY A 122 12.28 -3.44 30.87
CA GLY A 122 13.70 -3.75 31.07
C GLY A 122 14.72 -2.73 30.55
N LYS A 123 14.28 -1.57 30.02
CA LYS A 123 15.20 -0.50 29.63
C LYS A 123 15.56 0.38 30.84
N THR A 124 16.85 0.57 31.10
CA THR A 124 17.38 1.43 32.18
C THR A 124 17.29 2.93 31.86
N GLU A 125 17.11 3.29 30.59
CA GLU A 125 16.99 4.68 30.14
C GLU A 125 15.53 5.10 29.89
N LEU A 126 15.18 6.30 30.36
CA LEU A 126 13.87 6.91 30.11
C LEU A 126 13.64 7.07 28.61
N GLN A 127 12.48 6.62 28.12
CA GLN A 127 12.17 6.66 26.70
C GLN A 127 11.83 8.09 26.26
N PRO A 128 12.42 8.58 25.16
CA PRO A 128 12.13 9.91 24.64
C PRO A 128 10.71 10.00 24.06
N VAL A 129 10.09 11.16 24.23
CA VAL A 129 8.76 11.50 23.70
C VAL A 129 8.92 12.63 22.70
N TYR A 130 8.22 12.52 21.57
CA TYR A 130 8.31 13.42 20.44
C TYR A 130 6.96 14.05 20.09
N ALA A 131 6.99 15.28 19.57
CA ALA A 131 5.80 15.98 19.11
C ALA A 131 5.21 15.30 17.86
N MET A 132 3.90 15.06 17.89
CA MET A 132 3.12 14.49 16.78
C MET A 132 3.16 15.39 15.53
N ALA A 133 3.13 16.70 15.70
CA ALA A 133 3.12 17.66 14.59
C ALA A 133 3.70 19.00 15.05
N ASP A 134 3.94 19.88 14.08
CA ASP A 134 4.22 21.29 14.32
C ASP A 134 3.13 21.91 15.19
N GLY A 135 3.52 22.77 16.13
CA GLY A 135 2.55 23.45 16.97
C GLY A 135 3.19 24.33 18.03
N GLN A 136 2.35 24.89 18.91
CA GLN A 136 2.76 25.68 20.05
C GLN A 136 2.45 24.95 21.34
N VAL A 137 3.41 24.90 22.26
CA VAL A 137 3.23 24.32 23.59
C VAL A 137 2.31 25.21 24.42
N THR A 138 1.16 24.68 24.83
CA THR A 138 0.17 25.40 25.66
C THR A 138 0.24 24.99 27.13
N LEU A 139 0.87 23.85 27.44
CA LEU A 139 1.17 23.40 28.79
C LEU A 139 2.47 22.59 28.79
N ALA A 140 3.34 22.80 29.78
CA ALA A 140 4.50 21.97 30.07
C ALA A 140 4.73 21.98 31.59
N GLY A 141 4.22 20.96 32.29
CA GLY A 141 4.24 20.96 33.76
C GLY A 141 3.20 20.03 34.38
N SER A 142 2.80 20.30 35.63
CA SER A 142 1.85 19.44 36.33
C SER A 142 0.42 19.59 35.79
N ALA A 143 -0.25 18.46 35.57
CA ALA A 143 -1.64 18.39 35.12
C ALA A 143 -2.40 17.31 35.89
N SER A 144 -3.58 17.68 36.41
CA SER A 144 -4.42 16.77 37.20
C SER A 144 -4.79 15.52 36.40
N GLY A 145 -4.57 14.33 36.98
CA GLY A 145 -4.76 13.03 36.32
C GLY A 145 -3.57 12.57 35.48
N TYR A 146 -2.90 13.47 34.76
CA TYR A 146 -1.76 13.16 33.88
C TYR A 146 -0.40 13.20 34.60
N GLY A 147 -0.34 13.73 35.82
CA GLY A 147 0.91 13.90 36.57
C GLY A 147 1.70 15.07 35.99
N TYR A 148 2.74 14.78 35.21
CA TYR A 148 3.43 15.77 34.39
C TYR A 148 3.05 15.57 32.92
N ALA A 149 2.71 16.66 32.25
CA ALA A 149 2.23 16.63 30.89
C ALA A 149 2.79 17.76 30.04
N ILE A 150 2.72 17.55 28.73
CA ILE A 150 2.90 18.57 27.71
C ILE A 150 1.64 18.60 26.86
N TYR A 151 1.08 19.77 26.58
CA TYR A 151 -0.01 19.96 25.62
C TYR A 151 0.49 20.83 24.47
N ILE A 152 0.17 20.44 23.24
CA ILE A 152 0.57 21.16 22.02
C ILE A 152 -0.70 21.49 21.23
N ASP A 153 -0.89 22.76 20.94
CA ASP A 153 -1.90 23.25 19.99
C ASP A 153 -1.28 23.27 18.58
N HIS A 154 -1.88 22.54 17.66
CA HIS A 154 -1.46 22.42 16.27
C HIS A 154 -2.23 23.35 15.33
N GLY A 155 -3.13 24.18 15.88
CA GLY A 155 -4.06 25.01 15.11
C GLY A 155 -5.32 24.25 14.69
N ASN A 156 -6.30 24.99 14.15
CA ASN A 156 -7.57 24.44 13.63
C ASN A 156 -8.34 23.52 14.61
N GLY A 157 -8.16 23.76 15.91
CA GLY A 157 -8.81 22.98 16.97
C GLY A 157 -8.18 21.61 17.23
N LEU A 158 -7.02 21.29 16.64
CA LEU A 158 -6.28 20.04 16.90
C LEU A 158 -5.29 20.24 18.05
N VAL A 159 -5.42 19.44 19.10
CA VAL A 159 -4.54 19.48 20.27
C VAL A 159 -4.03 18.08 20.59
N THR A 160 -2.76 17.95 20.94
CA THR A 160 -2.21 16.71 21.50
C THR A 160 -1.81 16.87 22.96
N LYS A 161 -1.96 15.79 23.72
CA LYS A 161 -1.60 15.73 25.14
C LYS A 161 -0.71 14.52 25.39
N TYR A 162 0.41 14.76 26.06
CA TYR A 162 1.43 13.75 26.40
C TYR A 162 1.51 13.72 27.93
N GLY A 163 0.99 12.66 28.55
CA GLY A 163 0.92 12.50 30.01
C GLY A 163 1.93 11.51 30.58
N HIS A 164 2.04 11.50 31.91
CA HIS A 164 2.94 10.61 32.67
C HIS A 164 4.42 10.79 32.31
N LEU A 165 4.81 12.03 32.02
CA LEU A 165 6.17 12.40 31.65
C LEU A 165 7.10 12.50 32.87
N ASP A 166 8.40 12.50 32.62
CA ASP A 166 9.40 12.95 33.58
C ASP A 166 9.20 14.44 33.90
N SER A 167 9.57 14.87 35.11
CA SER A 167 9.41 16.26 35.54
C SER A 167 10.35 17.23 34.83
N LYS A 168 11.37 16.73 34.13
CA LYS A 168 12.26 17.53 33.27
C LYS A 168 11.78 17.44 31.82
N MET A 169 11.05 18.46 31.38
CA MET A 169 10.66 18.64 29.98
C MET A 169 11.77 19.33 29.18
N ASP A 170 11.81 19.07 27.87
CA ASP A 170 12.74 19.71 26.94
C ASP A 170 12.15 21.01 26.34
N VAL A 171 10.90 21.35 26.68
CA VAL A 171 10.14 22.50 26.15
C VAL A 171 9.37 23.22 27.26
N SER A 172 9.02 24.48 27.01
CA SER A 172 8.27 25.38 27.88
C SER A 172 7.00 25.90 27.21
N VAL A 173 6.06 26.42 28.01
CA VAL A 173 4.85 27.07 27.49
C VAL A 173 5.21 28.25 26.57
N GLY A 174 4.61 28.30 25.39
CA GLY A 174 4.86 29.31 24.36
C GLY A 174 5.85 28.86 23.28
N ASP A 175 6.63 27.81 23.53
CA ASP A 175 7.59 27.30 22.54
C ASP A 175 6.86 26.79 21.30
N THR A 176 7.39 27.12 20.12
CA THR A 176 7.02 26.44 18.88
C THR A 176 7.86 25.18 18.76
N VAL A 177 7.19 24.06 18.51
CA VAL A 177 7.83 22.77 18.29
C VAL A 177 7.59 22.31 16.87
N LYS A 178 8.53 21.54 16.35
CA LYS A 178 8.41 20.86 15.07
C LYS A 178 7.95 19.42 15.26
N LYS A 179 7.27 18.89 14.25
CA LYS A 179 6.99 17.46 14.13
C LYS A 179 8.25 16.63 14.37
N GLY A 180 8.16 15.57 15.16
CA GLY A 180 9.30 14.72 15.48
C GLY A 180 10.36 15.38 16.38
N GLN A 181 10.12 16.61 16.87
CA GLN A 181 10.98 17.23 17.86
C GLN A 181 10.80 16.53 19.21
N ARG A 182 11.92 16.24 19.88
CA ARG A 182 11.87 15.69 21.25
C ARG A 182 11.36 16.76 22.20
N ILE A 183 10.34 16.43 22.98
CA ILE A 183 9.68 17.34 23.92
C ILE A 183 9.86 16.93 25.38
N GLY A 184 10.26 15.68 25.62
CA GLY A 184 10.52 15.18 26.95
C GLY A 184 10.77 13.68 26.97
N ARG A 185 10.47 13.05 28.10
CA ARG A 185 10.66 11.61 28.32
C ARG A 185 9.51 11.04 29.13
N ILE A 186 9.24 9.75 28.96
CA ILE A 186 8.30 9.02 29.81
C ILE A 186 8.88 8.97 31.24
N GLY A 187 8.03 9.12 32.26
CA GLY A 187 8.44 9.01 33.65
C GLY A 187 8.91 7.60 34.03
N ALA A 188 9.90 7.50 34.93
CA ALA A 188 10.48 6.21 35.36
C ALA A 188 9.54 5.37 36.25
N GLY A 189 8.48 5.97 36.79
CA GLY A 189 7.63 5.38 37.83
C GLY A 189 6.15 5.65 37.62
N ILE A 190 5.37 5.45 38.69
CA ILE A 190 3.97 5.87 38.74
C ILE A 190 3.93 7.39 38.84
N VAL A 191 3.46 8.07 37.79
CA VAL A 191 3.39 9.53 37.71
C VAL A 191 1.94 9.92 37.46
N GLY A 192 1.29 10.63 38.38
CA GLY A 192 -0.15 10.92 38.28
C GLY A 192 -1.01 9.67 38.53
N ARG A 193 -2.16 9.55 37.83
CA ARG A 193 -3.05 8.39 37.95
C ARG A 193 -2.66 7.32 36.92
N SER A 194 -1.62 6.55 37.23
CA SER A 194 -1.08 5.47 36.37
C SER A 194 -0.87 4.17 37.15
N THR A 195 -0.97 3.01 36.50
CA THR A 195 -0.67 1.70 37.11
C THR A 195 0.80 1.28 36.96
N GLY A 196 1.59 2.02 36.18
CA GLY A 196 3.02 1.81 35.96
C GLY A 196 3.57 2.74 34.86
N PRO A 197 4.87 2.66 34.54
CA PRO A 197 5.50 3.53 33.54
C PRO A 197 4.93 3.32 32.12
N HIS A 198 4.32 4.37 31.57
CA HIS A 198 3.81 4.42 30.19
C HIS A 198 3.64 5.89 29.76
N LEU A 199 3.54 6.13 28.45
CA LEU A 199 3.05 7.39 27.91
C LEU A 199 1.53 7.29 27.74
N HIS A 200 0.79 8.22 28.34
CA HIS A 200 -0.59 8.45 27.93
C HIS A 200 -0.60 9.48 26.81
N PHE A 201 -1.05 9.08 25.62
CA PHE A 201 -1.13 9.95 24.44
C PHE A 201 -2.58 10.17 24.03
N GLN A 202 -2.98 11.42 23.92
CA GLN A 202 -4.34 11.82 23.57
C GLN A 202 -4.35 12.85 22.45
N VAL A 203 -5.34 12.72 21.57
CA VAL A 203 -5.67 13.68 20.52
C VAL A 203 -7.05 14.27 20.80
N GLU A 204 -7.18 15.58 20.67
CA GLU A 204 -8.45 16.30 20.74
C GLU A 204 -8.70 17.08 19.44
N VAL A 205 -9.93 17.04 18.95
CA VAL A 205 -10.41 17.89 17.85
C VAL A 205 -11.58 18.72 18.35
N ASN A 206 -11.43 20.04 18.25
CA ASN A 206 -12.40 21.02 18.76
C ASN A 206 -12.79 20.75 20.23
N GLY A 207 -11.78 20.40 21.05
CA GLY A 207 -11.93 20.12 22.48
C GLY A 207 -12.55 18.76 22.82
N LYS A 208 -12.80 17.88 21.83
CA LYS A 208 -13.32 16.53 22.05
C LYS A 208 -12.22 15.47 21.86
N PRO A 209 -12.02 14.56 22.83
CA PRO A 209 -11.11 13.43 22.65
C PRO A 209 -11.56 12.54 21.48
N VAL A 210 -10.60 12.15 20.64
CA VAL A 210 -10.78 11.24 19.50
C VAL A 210 -9.74 10.13 19.58
N ASP A 211 -9.98 9.02 18.87
CA ASP A 211 -9.03 7.91 18.82
C ASP A 211 -7.71 8.36 18.16
N PRO A 212 -6.58 8.37 18.90
CA PRO A 212 -5.27 8.75 18.36
C PRO A 212 -4.83 7.92 17.16
N LEU A 213 -5.23 6.65 17.08
CA LEU A 213 -4.86 5.76 15.96
C LEU A 213 -5.55 6.14 14.63
N SER A 214 -6.49 7.09 14.66
CA SER A 214 -7.02 7.72 13.45
C SER A 214 -6.10 8.82 12.87
N TYR A 215 -5.07 9.22 13.62
CA TYR A 215 -4.16 10.32 13.27
C TYR A 215 -2.71 9.85 13.14
N ILE A 216 -2.24 8.98 14.02
CA ILE A 216 -0.85 8.45 14.01
C ILE A 216 -0.82 6.96 13.69
N GLN A 217 0.23 6.52 12.98
CA GLN A 217 0.50 5.11 12.70
C GLN A 217 1.59 4.56 13.62
N GLU A 218 1.47 3.29 13.98
CA GLU A 218 2.48 2.57 14.78
C GLU A 218 3.82 2.47 14.01
N PRO A 219 4.98 2.63 14.68
CA PRO A 219 6.28 2.42 14.05
C PRO A 219 6.42 0.94 13.68
N GLY A 220 6.56 0.66 12.38
CA GLY A 220 6.63 -0.70 11.84
C GLY A 220 5.56 -1.03 10.80
N ALA A 221 4.60 -0.12 10.57
CA ALA A 221 3.58 -0.22 9.52
C ALA A 221 3.68 0.91 8.48
N ALA A 222 4.86 1.51 8.30
CA ALA A 222 5.03 2.67 7.43
C ALA A 222 4.86 2.28 5.95
N VAL A 223 3.73 2.68 5.36
CA VAL A 223 3.56 2.77 3.92
C VAL A 223 4.38 3.98 3.44
N PRO A 224 5.28 3.85 2.45
CA PRO A 224 6.05 4.98 1.90
C PRO A 224 5.14 6.16 1.54
N VAL A 225 5.63 7.39 1.67
CA VAL A 225 4.87 8.62 1.34
C VAL A 225 4.25 8.61 -0.05
N GLU A 226 4.93 7.96 -0.99
CA GLU A 226 4.51 7.83 -2.37
C GLU A 226 3.25 6.95 -2.51
N LEU A 227 2.98 6.09 -1.53
CA LEU A 227 1.85 5.17 -1.48
C LEU A 227 0.90 5.44 -0.30
N SER A 228 1.14 6.50 0.48
CA SER A 228 0.31 6.85 1.64
C SER A 228 -1.05 7.41 1.21
N TYR A 229 -2.00 7.43 2.13
CA TYR A 229 -3.39 7.76 1.81
C TYR A 229 -3.57 9.15 1.16
N ARG A 230 -4.30 9.18 0.04
CA ARG A 230 -4.84 10.38 -0.61
C ARG A 230 -6.30 10.14 -0.92
N ALA A 231 -7.18 11.02 -0.44
CA ALA A 231 -8.61 10.86 -0.62
C ALA A 231 -8.97 10.78 -2.11
N LEU A 232 -9.88 9.87 -2.47
CA LEU A 232 -10.40 9.82 -3.83
C LEU A 232 -11.25 11.06 -4.13
N ASN A 233 -11.00 11.68 -5.27
CA ASN A 233 -12.00 12.52 -5.92
C ASN A 233 -13.06 11.60 -6.56
N ILE A 234 -14.02 11.16 -5.76
CA ILE A 234 -15.01 10.12 -6.14
C ILE A 234 -15.68 10.44 -7.49
N PRO A 235 -16.22 11.66 -7.75
CA PRO A 235 -16.81 11.96 -9.04
C PRO A 235 -15.85 11.81 -10.24
N ALA A 236 -14.60 12.23 -10.07
CA ALA A 236 -13.61 12.18 -11.14
C ALA A 236 -13.15 10.74 -11.43
N VAL A 237 -12.88 9.97 -10.37
CA VAL A 237 -12.49 8.57 -10.44
C VAL A 237 -13.64 7.71 -10.98
N GLN A 238 -14.86 7.98 -10.56
CA GLN A 238 -16.06 7.34 -11.11
C GLN A 238 -16.13 7.54 -12.63
N LYS A 239 -15.98 8.78 -13.10
CA LYS A 239 -15.96 9.09 -14.54
C LYS A 239 -14.82 8.39 -15.28
N PHE A 240 -13.64 8.27 -14.66
CA PHE A 240 -12.51 7.53 -15.22
C PHE A 240 -12.84 6.04 -15.43
N LEU A 241 -13.52 5.42 -14.47
CA LEU A 241 -13.93 4.02 -14.50
C LEU A 241 -15.12 3.77 -15.44
N GLU A 242 -16.08 4.71 -15.51
CA GLU A 242 -17.22 4.65 -16.44
C GLU A 242 -16.77 4.66 -17.90
N LYS A 243 -15.78 5.51 -18.25
CA LYS A 243 -15.17 5.53 -19.59
C LYS A 243 -14.56 4.17 -20.00
N ARG A 244 -14.22 3.33 -19.03
CA ARG A 244 -13.66 1.99 -19.21
C ARG A 244 -14.70 0.89 -19.07
N ASN A 245 -15.98 1.25 -18.96
CA ASN A 245 -17.09 0.33 -18.71
C ASN A 245 -16.87 -0.52 -17.44
N SER A 246 -16.23 0.02 -16.40
CA SER A 246 -15.86 -0.76 -15.22
C SER A 246 -17.03 -0.99 -14.25
N ALA A 247 -17.15 -2.21 -13.73
CA ALA A 247 -18.09 -2.57 -12.67
C ALA A 247 -17.77 -1.92 -11.30
N LEU A 248 -16.55 -1.39 -11.12
CA LEU A 248 -16.13 -0.67 -9.93
C LEU A 248 -16.60 0.80 -9.90
N ALA A 249 -17.23 1.28 -10.98
CA ALA A 249 -17.61 2.68 -11.15
C ALA A 249 -18.88 3.09 -10.39
N THR A 250 -19.19 2.46 -9.26
CA THR A 250 -20.30 2.87 -8.39
C THR A 250 -19.76 3.63 -7.19
N GLU A 251 -20.50 4.67 -6.76
CA GLU A 251 -20.11 5.47 -5.60
C GLU A 251 -19.88 4.62 -4.35
N ASP A 252 -20.80 3.68 -4.06
CA ASP A 252 -20.69 2.78 -2.91
C ASP A 252 -19.36 2.00 -2.89
N ILE A 253 -18.91 1.47 -4.04
CA ILE A 253 -17.65 0.74 -4.13
C ILE A 253 -16.46 1.68 -3.92
N LEU A 254 -16.50 2.88 -4.51
CA LEU A 254 -15.43 3.86 -4.35
C LEU A 254 -15.30 4.35 -2.92
N VAL A 255 -16.43 4.56 -2.21
CA VAL A 255 -16.45 4.89 -0.78
C VAL A 255 -15.83 3.75 0.04
N MET A 256 -16.12 2.49 -0.26
CA MET A 256 -15.51 1.34 0.43
C MET A 256 -13.99 1.28 0.21
N ILE A 257 -13.52 1.54 -1.01
CA ILE A 257 -12.09 1.53 -1.34
C ILE A 257 -11.37 2.70 -0.66
N ASP A 258 -11.94 3.90 -0.69
CA ASP A 258 -11.42 5.08 -0.01
C ASP A 258 -11.33 4.85 1.51
N ALA A 259 -12.38 4.30 2.13
CA ALA A 259 -12.40 3.97 3.54
C ALA A 259 -11.33 2.92 3.93
N ALA A 260 -11.10 1.92 3.08
CA ALA A 260 -10.05 0.93 3.29
C ALA A 260 -8.65 1.56 3.23
N GLY A 261 -8.41 2.42 2.24
CA GLY A 261 -7.17 3.19 2.13
C GLY A 261 -6.94 4.09 3.34
N LYS A 262 -7.97 4.84 3.75
CA LYS A 262 -7.92 5.74 4.91
C LYS A 262 -7.57 5.00 6.20
N LYS A 263 -8.21 3.86 6.44
CA LYS A 263 -8.01 3.06 7.66
C LYS A 263 -6.62 2.41 7.74
N THR A 264 -5.95 2.22 6.60
CA THR A 264 -4.66 1.52 6.52
C THR A 264 -3.51 2.44 6.10
N ASN A 265 -3.79 3.71 5.87
CA ASN A 265 -2.87 4.68 5.25
C ASN A 265 -2.29 4.22 3.91
N VAL A 266 -3.10 3.58 3.08
CA VAL A 266 -2.72 3.21 1.71
C VAL A 266 -3.49 4.09 0.73
N ASP A 267 -2.83 4.57 -0.31
CA ASP A 267 -3.49 5.35 -1.36
C ASP A 267 -4.59 4.49 -2.05
N PRO A 268 -5.88 4.88 -1.96
CA PRO A 268 -6.95 4.18 -2.65
C PRO A 268 -6.82 4.21 -4.19
N HIS A 269 -6.09 5.17 -4.77
CA HIS A 269 -5.74 5.15 -6.20
C HIS A 269 -4.78 3.99 -6.51
N LEU A 270 -3.88 3.62 -5.59
CA LEU A 270 -3.00 2.46 -5.76
C LEU A 270 -3.82 1.16 -5.74
N LEU A 271 -4.79 1.06 -4.82
CA LEU A 271 -5.74 -0.05 -4.79
C LEU A 271 -6.45 -0.17 -6.14
N LEU A 272 -7.00 0.92 -6.67
CA LEU A 272 -7.65 0.92 -7.99
C LEU A 272 -6.67 0.57 -9.12
N ALA A 273 -5.43 1.05 -9.07
CA ALA A 273 -4.42 0.75 -10.07
C ALA A 273 -4.07 -0.75 -10.13
N ILE A 274 -4.00 -1.40 -8.97
CA ILE A 274 -3.83 -2.85 -8.89
C ILE A 274 -5.02 -3.58 -9.52
N THR A 275 -6.27 -3.13 -9.27
CA THR A 275 -7.44 -3.74 -9.96
C THR A 275 -7.38 -3.56 -11.48
N GLY A 276 -6.86 -2.42 -11.95
CA GLY A 276 -6.60 -2.17 -13.36
C GLY A 276 -5.60 -3.15 -13.94
N GLN A 277 -4.50 -3.40 -13.22
CA GLN A 277 -3.47 -4.34 -13.65
C GLN A 277 -3.91 -5.81 -13.59
N GLU A 278 -4.61 -6.21 -12.53
CA GLU A 278 -5.02 -7.61 -12.33
C GLU A 278 -6.22 -8.01 -13.20
N GLN A 279 -7.15 -7.08 -13.41
CA GLN A 279 -8.47 -7.41 -13.96
C GLN A 279 -8.95 -6.45 -15.05
N SER A 280 -8.10 -5.52 -15.50
CA SER A 280 -8.46 -4.52 -16.51
C SER A 280 -9.76 -3.78 -16.18
N PHE A 281 -9.96 -3.49 -14.88
CA PHE A 281 -11.13 -2.83 -14.32
C PHE A 281 -12.49 -3.55 -14.50
N VAL A 282 -12.54 -4.86 -14.78
CA VAL A 282 -13.77 -5.69 -14.83
C VAL A 282 -14.96 -5.04 -15.55
N PRO A 283 -15.22 -5.37 -16.83
CA PRO A 283 -16.33 -4.78 -17.56
C PRO A 283 -17.72 -5.02 -16.92
N LYS A 284 -18.59 -4.02 -16.89
CA LYS A 284 -19.99 -4.10 -16.39
C LYS A 284 -20.82 -5.16 -17.11
N ASN A 285 -20.50 -5.42 -18.38
CA ASN A 285 -21.19 -6.40 -19.22
C ASN A 285 -20.63 -7.83 -19.08
N ASN A 286 -19.68 -8.06 -18.18
CA ASN A 286 -19.22 -9.41 -17.87
C ASN A 286 -20.30 -10.16 -17.05
N ASN A 287 -20.64 -11.38 -17.48
CA ASN A 287 -21.65 -12.22 -16.80
C ASN A 287 -21.30 -12.56 -15.35
N HIS A 288 -20.03 -12.41 -14.97
CA HIS A 288 -19.50 -12.65 -13.63
C HIS A 288 -19.06 -11.37 -12.91
N ALA A 289 -19.41 -10.19 -13.42
CA ALA A 289 -18.98 -8.91 -12.85
C ALA A 289 -19.29 -8.82 -11.34
N SER A 290 -20.48 -9.29 -10.92
CA SER A 290 -20.92 -9.32 -9.52
C SER A 290 -20.08 -10.21 -8.60
N GLU A 291 -19.50 -11.29 -9.12
CA GLU A 291 -18.59 -12.14 -8.36
C GLU A 291 -17.17 -11.54 -8.35
N ILE A 292 -16.72 -11.03 -9.49
CA ILE A 292 -15.35 -10.55 -9.66
C ILE A 292 -15.09 -9.30 -8.81
N ILE A 293 -16.04 -8.36 -8.71
CA ILE A 293 -15.91 -7.15 -7.88
C ILE A 293 -15.82 -7.41 -6.37
N LYS A 294 -16.10 -8.64 -5.90
CA LYS A 294 -15.91 -9.03 -4.51
C LYS A 294 -14.44 -9.21 -4.16
N ASN A 295 -13.58 -9.45 -5.16
CA ASN A 295 -12.15 -9.57 -4.99
C ASN A 295 -11.37 -9.07 -6.23
N PRO A 296 -11.39 -7.75 -6.50
CA PRO A 296 -10.79 -7.20 -7.71
C PRO A 296 -9.26 -7.12 -7.66
N TRP A 297 -8.66 -7.32 -6.48
CA TRP A 297 -7.21 -7.26 -6.24
C TRP A 297 -6.50 -8.60 -6.38
N ASN A 298 -7.24 -9.69 -6.62
CA ASN A 298 -6.66 -11.03 -6.75
C ASN A 298 -5.74 -11.43 -5.57
N VAL A 299 -6.09 -11.01 -4.33
CA VAL A 299 -5.17 -11.14 -3.19
C VAL A 299 -4.90 -12.61 -2.89
N PHE A 300 -3.63 -13.02 -2.97
CA PHE A 300 -3.19 -14.39 -2.77
C PHE A 300 -3.59 -14.89 -1.37
N GLY A 301 -4.34 -16.00 -1.29
CA GLY A 301 -4.80 -16.61 -0.03
C GLY A 301 -6.30 -16.49 0.28
N CYS A 302 -7.04 -15.55 -0.32
CA CYS A 302 -8.50 -15.46 -0.10
C CYS A 302 -9.27 -16.63 -0.72
N TRP A 303 -8.80 -17.15 -1.86
CA TRP A 303 -9.33 -18.35 -2.50
C TRP A 303 -8.94 -19.62 -1.74
N CYS A 304 -7.74 -19.65 -1.16
CA CYS A 304 -7.20 -20.80 -0.43
C CYS A 304 -7.85 -21.01 0.94
N SER A 305 -8.39 -19.96 1.57
CA SER A 305 -9.04 -20.04 2.88
C SER A 305 -10.54 -20.37 2.82
N GLY A 306 -11.10 -20.66 1.63
CA GLY A 306 -12.53 -20.91 1.43
C GLY A 306 -13.43 -19.67 1.64
N LYS A 307 -12.85 -18.48 1.85
CA LYS A 307 -13.58 -17.23 2.09
C LYS A 307 -13.81 -16.39 0.82
N GLY A 308 -13.11 -16.69 -0.29
CA GLY A 308 -13.20 -15.91 -1.53
C GLY A 308 -14.61 -15.73 -2.08
N ALA A 309 -15.52 -16.69 -1.85
CA ALA A 309 -16.91 -16.62 -2.30
C ALA A 309 -17.83 -15.79 -1.38
N THR A 310 -17.43 -15.55 -0.12
CA THR A 310 -18.26 -14.89 0.91
C THR A 310 -17.81 -13.48 1.27
N LEU A 311 -16.61 -13.07 0.83
CA LEU A 311 -16.09 -11.73 1.07
C LEU A 311 -16.90 -10.69 0.30
N ASN A 312 -17.11 -9.53 0.92
CA ASN A 312 -17.58 -8.34 0.22
C ASN A 312 -16.40 -7.45 -0.23
N THR A 313 -16.68 -6.45 -1.06
CA THR A 313 -15.66 -5.57 -1.64
C THR A 313 -14.86 -4.79 -0.60
N GLU A 314 -15.50 -4.34 0.49
CA GLU A 314 -14.83 -3.63 1.59
C GLU A 314 -13.82 -4.52 2.32
N GLU A 315 -14.23 -5.75 2.67
CA GLU A 315 -13.36 -6.73 3.32
C GLU A 315 -12.16 -7.09 2.43
N SER A 316 -12.39 -7.27 1.13
CA SER A 316 -11.31 -7.53 0.17
C SER A 316 -10.36 -6.34 0.02
N ALA A 317 -10.89 -5.11 -0.06
CA ALA A 317 -10.09 -3.88 -0.11
C ALA A 317 -9.19 -3.75 1.13
N MET A 318 -9.72 -4.05 2.32
CA MET A 318 -8.98 -4.06 3.57
C MET A 318 -7.82 -5.08 3.56
N ILE A 319 -8.04 -6.28 3.03
CA ILE A 319 -7.01 -7.31 2.92
C ILE A 319 -5.92 -6.89 1.92
N ALA A 320 -6.31 -6.31 0.77
CA ALA A 320 -5.39 -5.79 -0.21
C ALA A 320 -4.51 -4.67 0.38
N ALA A 321 -5.11 -3.73 1.08
CA ALA A 321 -4.41 -2.62 1.70
C ALA A 321 -3.45 -3.08 2.81
N LYS A 322 -3.87 -4.01 3.67
CA LYS A 322 -2.96 -4.64 4.67
C LYS A 322 -1.80 -5.39 4.03
N THR A 323 -2.02 -6.03 2.88
CA THR A 323 -0.94 -6.65 2.11
C THR A 323 0.08 -5.61 1.64
N ILE A 324 -0.39 -4.46 1.14
CA ILE A 324 0.49 -3.35 0.74
C ILE A 324 1.29 -2.83 1.92
N VAL A 325 0.66 -2.60 3.09
CA VAL A 325 1.36 -2.20 4.33
C VAL A 325 2.47 -3.19 4.69
N LYS A 326 2.18 -4.49 4.66
CA LYS A 326 3.16 -5.54 4.96
C LYS A 326 4.34 -5.51 3.97
N LEU A 327 4.06 -5.44 2.68
CA LEU A 327 5.07 -5.53 1.62
C LEU A 327 5.88 -4.24 1.47
N SER A 328 5.35 -3.12 1.92
CA SER A 328 6.00 -1.81 1.87
C SER A 328 7.19 -1.67 2.85
N GLN A 329 7.27 -2.54 3.85
CA GLN A 329 8.32 -2.52 4.87
C GLN A 329 9.68 -2.91 4.30
N ASP A 330 10.75 -2.53 5.01
CA ASP A 330 12.14 -2.91 4.71
C ASP A 330 12.61 -2.51 3.29
N ARG A 331 11.95 -1.52 2.66
CA ARG A 331 12.29 -1.01 1.33
C ARG A 331 13.69 -0.39 1.33
N PRO A 332 14.61 -0.84 0.44
CA PRO A 332 15.90 -0.19 0.27
C PRO A 332 15.73 1.28 -0.18
N GLU A 333 16.60 2.15 0.31
CA GLU A 333 16.63 3.56 -0.09
C GLU A 333 16.78 3.69 -1.61
N GLY A 334 16.03 4.62 -2.22
CA GLY A 334 16.04 4.87 -3.66
C GLY A 334 15.29 3.83 -4.52
N ARG A 335 14.82 2.71 -3.94
CA ARG A 335 14.05 1.71 -4.71
C ARG A 335 12.62 2.17 -4.96
N ASN A 336 12.09 1.95 -6.16
CA ASN A 336 10.72 2.32 -6.46
C ASN A 336 9.73 1.57 -5.52
N PRO A 337 8.77 2.29 -4.91
CA PRO A 337 7.92 1.71 -3.88
C PRO A 337 6.91 0.70 -4.45
N ILE A 338 6.43 0.86 -5.69
CA ILE A 338 5.51 -0.09 -6.35
C ILE A 338 6.28 -1.31 -6.86
N GLU A 339 7.49 -1.10 -7.39
CA GLU A 339 8.40 -2.19 -7.75
C GLU A 339 8.67 -3.09 -6.53
N TRP A 340 8.97 -2.48 -5.37
CA TRP A 340 9.26 -3.19 -4.13
C TRP A 340 8.15 -4.13 -3.67
N LEU A 341 6.88 -3.78 -3.92
CA LEU A 341 5.74 -4.65 -3.61
C LEU A 341 5.79 -5.99 -4.36
N SER A 342 6.41 -6.03 -5.53
CA SER A 342 6.55 -7.24 -6.37
C SER A 342 7.97 -7.78 -6.45
N ALA A 343 8.89 -7.19 -5.68
CA ALA A 343 10.31 -7.55 -5.74
C ALA A 343 10.56 -8.93 -5.11
N LYS A 344 11.24 -9.81 -5.84
CA LYS A 344 11.52 -11.19 -5.39
C LYS A 344 12.48 -11.26 -4.20
N ASP A 345 13.27 -10.21 -4.01
CA ASP A 345 14.18 -10.03 -2.90
C ASP A 345 13.55 -9.30 -1.70
N ASN A 346 12.24 -9.03 -1.73
CA ASN A 346 11.52 -8.49 -0.58
C ASN A 346 11.34 -9.58 0.50
N PRO A 347 11.90 -9.39 1.72
CA PRO A 347 11.85 -10.42 2.77
C PRO A 347 10.44 -10.66 3.31
N ARG A 348 9.49 -9.77 3.01
CA ARG A 348 8.08 -9.87 3.42
C ARG A 348 7.22 -10.63 2.39
N GLY A 349 7.80 -11.08 1.29
CA GLY A 349 7.15 -11.72 0.15
C GLY A 349 6.97 -10.75 -1.02
N TYR A 350 6.16 -11.15 -2.00
CA TYR A 350 5.88 -10.32 -3.18
C TYR A 350 4.40 -10.44 -3.56
N TYR A 351 3.86 -9.38 -4.16
CA TYR A 351 2.46 -9.28 -4.54
C TYR A 351 2.13 -10.16 -5.76
N ALA A 352 3.00 -10.14 -6.78
CA ALA A 352 2.79 -10.81 -8.06
C ALA A 352 4.06 -11.52 -8.53
N GLU A 353 3.91 -12.66 -9.20
CA GLU A 353 5.04 -13.46 -9.70
C GLU A 353 5.74 -12.83 -10.93
N HIS A 354 5.01 -12.00 -11.68
CA HIS A 354 5.48 -11.43 -12.93
C HIS A 354 6.34 -10.18 -12.68
N ASN A 355 7.61 -10.22 -13.11
CA ASN A 355 8.60 -9.15 -12.85
C ASN A 355 8.20 -7.76 -13.37
N GLY A 356 7.34 -7.68 -14.40
CA GLY A 356 6.87 -6.40 -14.98
C GLY A 356 5.54 -5.90 -14.42
N TRP A 357 4.97 -6.55 -13.41
CA TRP A 357 3.66 -6.20 -12.85
C TRP A 357 3.57 -4.73 -12.39
N TRP A 358 4.60 -4.28 -11.67
CA TRP A 358 4.67 -2.93 -11.11
C TRP A 358 4.61 -1.81 -12.16
N ILE A 359 5.05 -2.08 -13.40
CA ILE A 359 5.03 -1.11 -14.51
C ILE A 359 3.58 -0.77 -14.87
N GLY A 360 2.74 -1.80 -15.00
CA GLY A 360 1.33 -1.63 -15.33
C GLY A 360 0.54 -0.98 -14.19
N VAL A 361 0.82 -1.38 -12.95
CA VAL A 361 0.26 -0.70 -11.75
C VAL A 361 0.67 0.78 -11.74
N SER A 362 1.95 1.08 -11.95
CA SER A 362 2.45 2.46 -11.97
C SER A 362 1.77 3.32 -13.04
N LYS A 363 1.51 2.75 -14.22
CA LYS A 363 0.80 3.42 -15.31
C LYS A 363 -0.65 3.77 -14.93
N PHE A 364 -1.38 2.82 -14.36
CA PHE A 364 -2.75 3.08 -13.91
C PHE A 364 -2.81 4.03 -12.73
N TYR A 365 -1.86 3.90 -11.79
CA TYR A 365 -1.76 4.77 -10.63
C TYR A 365 -1.54 6.22 -11.03
N LYS A 366 -0.57 6.48 -11.92
CA LYS A 366 -0.35 7.81 -12.50
C LYS A 366 -1.61 8.37 -13.16
N ALA A 367 -2.26 7.57 -14.01
CA ALA A 367 -3.48 8.00 -14.71
C ALA A 367 -4.64 8.34 -13.75
N LEU A 368 -4.75 7.61 -12.63
CA LEU A 368 -5.76 7.84 -11.60
C LEU A 368 -5.47 9.12 -10.80
N LEU A 369 -4.21 9.36 -10.43
CA LEU A 369 -3.79 10.60 -9.75
C LEU A 369 -4.05 11.83 -10.64
N GLU A 370 -3.74 11.75 -11.93
CA GLU A 370 -4.01 12.82 -12.91
C GLU A 370 -5.51 13.11 -13.07
N THR A 371 -6.40 12.13 -12.84
CA THR A 371 -7.84 12.37 -12.87
C THR A 371 -8.40 13.08 -11.64
N GLY A 372 -7.72 12.99 -10.50
CA GLY A 372 -8.18 13.57 -9.23
C GLY A 372 -7.92 15.07 -9.08
N GLY A 373 -7.01 15.62 -9.90
CA GLY A 373 -6.41 16.95 -9.68
C GLY A 373 -5.25 16.81 -8.68
N GLY A 374 -4.02 16.80 -9.20
CA GLY A 374 -2.79 16.65 -8.42
C GLY A 374 -2.41 17.86 -7.59
#